data_AF-V2Y251-F1
#
_entry.id   AF-V2Y251-F1
#
_cell.length_a   1.000
_cell.length_b   1.000
_cell.length_c   1.000
_cell.angle_alpha   90.00
_cell.angle_beta   90.00
_cell.angle_gamma   90.00
#
_symmetry.space_group_name_H-M   'P 1'
#
loop_
_entity.id
_entity.type
_entity.pdbx_description
1 polymer ?
#
loop_
_entity_poly.entity_id
_entity_poly.type
_entity_poly.pdbx_seq_one_letter_code
_entity_poly.pdbx_strand_id
1 'polypeptide(L)' 'MDEQVKLPAENPSIGIIICKSKDKTYVEYALKNISAPIGVATYQLRNTLPEEMKAMLPEPEEIVKKLRLFDNKL' A
#
# COMPACT_ATOMS: atom_id res chain seq x y z
N MET A 1 3.90 17.03 -2.63
CA MET A 1 2.65 16.48 -3.20
C MET A 1 1.41 17.01 -2.48
N ASP A 2 1.30 16.91 -1.15
CA ASP A 2 0.24 17.61 -0.38
C ASP A 2 0.23 19.14 -0.59
N GLU A 3 1.38 19.72 -0.90
CA GLU A 3 1.55 21.17 -1.06
C GLU A 3 1.25 21.67 -2.49
N GLN A 4 1.11 20.75 -3.46
CA GLN A 4 0.97 21.11 -4.88
C GLN A 4 -0.42 20.78 -5.46
N VAL A 5 -1.16 19.83 -4.88
CA VAL A 5 -2.51 19.47 -5.34
C VAL A 5 -3.31 18.96 -4.15
N LYS A 6 -4.10 19.83 -3.52
CA LYS A 6 -5.06 19.41 -2.50
C LYS A 6 -6.30 20.27 -2.62
N LEU A 7 -7.42 19.66 -2.95
CA LEU A 7 -8.71 20.33 -3.01
C LEU A 7 -9.23 20.57 -1.57
N PRO A 8 -10.07 21.59 -1.34
CA PRO A 8 -10.51 21.97 0.01
C PRO A 8 -11.26 20.87 0.79
N ALA A 9 -11.78 19.86 0.09
CA ALA A 9 -12.53 18.75 0.67
C ALA A 9 -11.73 17.44 0.72
N GLU A 10 -10.45 17.44 0.33
CA GLU A 10 -9.64 16.24 0.32
C GLU A 10 -9.01 15.97 1.69
N ASN A 11 -9.06 14.70 2.08
CA ASN A 11 -8.37 14.21 3.26
C ASN A 11 -6.85 14.38 3.11
N PRO A 12 -6.09 14.44 4.22
CA PRO A 12 -4.64 14.40 4.15
C PRO A 12 -4.12 13.19 3.39
N SER A 13 -3.07 13.39 2.58
CA SER A 13 -2.46 12.30 1.83
C SER A 13 -1.89 11.26 2.80
N ILE A 14 -2.19 9.99 2.54
CA ILE A 14 -1.61 8.87 3.30
C ILE A 14 -0.38 8.37 2.54
N GLY A 15 0.81 8.62 3.09
CA GLY A 15 2.05 8.05 2.54
C GLY A 15 2.19 6.57 2.91
N ILE A 16 2.32 5.70 1.92
CA ILE A 16 2.57 4.26 2.12
C ILE A 16 3.99 3.94 1.67
N ILE A 17 4.76 3.29 2.55
CA ILE A 17 6.10 2.78 2.25
C ILE A 17 6.07 1.25 2.34
N ILE A 18 6.42 0.57 1.25
CA ILE A 18 6.46 -0.90 1.18
C ILE A 18 7.92 -1.33 1.19
N CYS A 19 8.32 -2.10 2.22
CA CYS A 19 9.68 -2.63 2.35
C CYS A 19 9.65 -4.16 2.30
N LYS A 20 10.44 -4.77 1.41
CA LYS A 20 10.57 -6.24 1.26
C LYS A 20 10.91 -6.94 2.58
N SER A 21 11.71 -6.29 3.41
CA SER A 21 12.11 -6.75 4.73
C SER A 21 11.90 -5.62 5.73
N LYS A 22 11.62 -6.00 6.98
CA LYS A 22 11.38 -5.06 8.08
C LYS A 22 12.39 -5.33 9.19
N ASP A 23 13.22 -4.34 9.49
CA ASP A 23 13.90 -4.23 10.77
C ASP A 23 13.03 -3.35 11.68
N LYS A 24 12.36 -3.97 12.67
CA LYS A 24 11.43 -3.27 13.58
C LYS A 24 12.11 -2.12 14.31
N THR A 25 13.30 -2.36 14.84
CA THR A 25 14.02 -1.40 15.69
C THR A 25 14.44 -0.18 14.89
N TYR A 26 14.94 -0.39 13.67
CA TYR A 26 15.38 0.69 12.81
C TYR A 26 14.18 1.54 12.32
N VAL A 27 13.10 0.88 11.91
CA VAL A 27 11.89 1.56 11.43
C VAL A 27 11.23 2.37 12.56
N GLU A 28 11.08 1.79 13.75
CA GLU A 28 10.50 2.50 14.90
C GLU A 28 11.35 3.69 15.34
N TYR A 29 12.68 3.56 15.31
CA TYR A 29 13.59 4.66 15.65
C TYR A 29 13.58 5.79 14.60
N ALA A 30 13.63 5.45 13.31
CA ALA A 30 13.62 6.43 12.22
C ALA A 30 12.32 7.24 12.16
N LEU A 31 11.19 6.62 12.53
CA LEU A 31 9.86 7.25 12.48
C LEU A 31 9.50 8.02 13.77
N LYS A 32 10.29 7.90 14.85
CA LYS A 32 10.02 8.50 16.16
C LYS A 32 9.97 10.04 16.16
N ASN A 33 10.62 10.69 15.19
CA ASN A 33 10.73 12.15 15.08
C ASN A 33 9.78 12.76 14.03
N ILE A 34 8.87 11.99 13.44
CA ILE A 34 7.90 12.49 12.46
C ILE A 34 6.60 12.87 13.18
N SER A 35 6.08 14.07 12.92
CA SER A 35 4.86 14.59 13.57
C SER A 35 3.55 14.07 12.98
N ALA A 36 3.60 13.37 11.84
CA ALA A 36 2.44 12.77 11.20
C ALA A 36 2.13 11.39 11.83
N PRO A 37 0.84 10.99 11.95
CA PRO A 37 0.47 9.66 12.42
C PRO A 37 0.98 8.60 11.43
N ILE A 38 1.88 7.73 11.88
CA ILE A 38 2.45 6.65 11.05
C ILE A 38 2.04 5.30 11.63
N GLY A 39 1.40 4.47 10.78
CA GLY A 39 1.08 3.09 11.10
C GLY A 39 2.17 2.14 10.59
N VAL A 40 2.73 1.31 11.47
CA VAL A 40 3.70 0.27 11.08
C VAL A 40 3.02 -1.09 11.04
N ALA A 41 2.76 -1.61 9.84
CA ALA A 41 2.23 -2.96 9.65
C ALA A 41 3.33 -3.93 9.18
N THR A 42 3.14 -5.22 9.45
CA THR A 42 3.91 -6.29 8.81
C THR A 42 2.99 -7.01 7.84
N TYR A 43 3.42 -7.25 6.61
CA TYR A 43 2.69 -8.07 5.66
C TYR A 43 3.33 -9.46 5.55
N GLN A 44 2.52 -10.47 5.26
CA GLN A 44 2.99 -11.82 4.99
C GLN A 44 2.70 -12.15 3.53
N LEU A 45 3.74 -12.50 2.78
CA LEU A 45 3.57 -13.07 1.45
C LEU A 45 3.12 -14.51 1.61
N ARG A 46 1.95 -14.83 1.09
CA ARG A 46 1.42 -16.19 1.03
C ARG A 46 1.21 -16.54 -0.44
N ASN A 47 1.57 -17.77 -0.80
CA ASN A 47 1.35 -18.29 -2.15
C ASN A 47 -0.13 -18.63 -2.40
N THR A 48 -0.93 -18.69 -1.34
CA THR A 48 -2.35 -19.02 -1.38
C THR A 48 -3.17 -17.91 -0.73
N LEU A 49 -4.25 -17.53 -1.41
CA LEU A 49 -5.19 -16.53 -0.93
C LEU A 49 -6.13 -17.17 0.11
N PRO A 50 -6.31 -16.58 1.31
CA PRO A 50 -7.28 -17.07 2.29
C PRO A 50 -8.69 -17.11 1.71
N GLU A 51 -9.49 -18.13 2.05
CA GLU A 51 -10.86 -18.32 1.52
C GLU A 51 -11.75 -17.10 1.77
N GLU A 52 -11.61 -16.46 2.93
CA GLU A 52 -12.36 -15.26 3.31
C GLU A 52 -12.10 -14.06 2.39
N MET A 53 -10.91 -14.01 1.78
CA MET A 53 -10.49 -12.93 0.88
C MET A 53 -10.80 -13.23 -0.60
N LYS A 54 -11.12 -14.49 -0.95
CA LYS A 54 -11.48 -14.85 -2.33
C LYS A 54 -12.71 -14.11 -2.82
N ALA A 55 -13.71 -13.91 -1.96
CA ALA A 55 -14.91 -13.16 -2.31
C ALA A 55 -14.66 -11.66 -2.53
N MET A 56 -13.54 -11.12 -2.04
CA MET A 56 -13.19 -9.70 -2.14
C MET A 56 -12.25 -9.39 -3.32
N LEU A 57 -11.65 -10.41 -3.92
CA LEU A 57 -10.70 -10.25 -5.01
C LEU A 57 -11.28 -10.85 -6.30
N PRO A 58 -11.08 -10.19 -7.46
CA PRO A 58 -11.50 -10.73 -8.73
C PRO A 58 -10.68 -11.97 -9.10
N GLU A 59 -11.20 -12.77 -10.04
CA GLU A 59 -10.52 -13.97 -10.50
C GLU A 59 -9.11 -13.66 -11.06
N PRO A 60 -8.14 -14.58 -10.93
CA PRO A 60 -6.75 -14.36 -11.37
C PRO A 60 -6.62 -13.89 -12.82
N GLU A 61 -7.43 -14.44 -13.73
CA GLU A 61 -7.44 -14.05 -15.15
C GLU A 61 -7.83 -12.59 -15.34
N GLU A 62 -8.78 -12.10 -14.55
CA GLU A 62 -9.24 -10.72 -14.61
C GLU A 62 -8.19 -9.75 -14.06
N ILE A 63 -7.44 -10.17 -13.03
CA ILE A 63 -6.29 -9.41 -12.52
C ILE A 63 -5.23 -9.25 -13.62
N VAL A 64 -4.85 -10.34 -14.29
CA VAL A 64 -3.86 -10.31 -15.37
C VAL A 64 -4.32 -9.40 -16.50
N LYS A 65 -5.60 -9.46 -16.88
CA LYS A 65 -6.16 -8.59 -17.92
C LYS A 65 -6.10 -7.12 -17.51
N LYS A 66 -6.46 -6.78 -16.27
CA LYS A 66 -6.39 -5.40 -15.76
C LYS A 66 -4.95 -4.90 -15.72
N LEU A 67 -3.99 -5.69 -15.24
CA LEU A 67 -2.58 -5.33 -15.22
C LEU A 67 -2.03 -5.01 -16.62
N ARG A 68 -2.35 -5.84 -17.62
CA ARG A 68 -1.98 -5.57 -19.02
C ARG A 68 -2.56 -4.25 -19.56
N LEU A 69 -3.77 -3.88 -19.13
CA LEU A 69 -4.38 -2.60 -19.52
C LEU A 69 -3.65 -1.40 -18.89
N PHE A 70 -3.08 -1.56 -17.69
CA PHE A 70 -2.24 -0.52 -17.06
C PHE A 70 -0.89 -0.39 -17.76
N ASP A 71 -0.23 -1.50 -18.10
CA ASP A 71 1.07 -1.50 -18.79
C ASP A 71 0.98 -0.86 -20.19
N ASN A 72 -0.13 -1.07 -20.91
CA ASN A 72 -0.35 -0.49 -22.24
C ASN A 72 -0.71 1.01 -22.22
N LYS A 73 -0.83 1.63 -21.04
CA LYS A 73 -1.25 3.02 -20.86
C LYS A 73 -0.10 3.94 -20.42
N LEU A 74 1.12 3.40 -20.30
CA LEU A 74 2.38 4.10 -20.04
C LEU A 74 3.15 4.36 -21.35
#